data_AF-A0A924BLR5-F1
#
_entry.id   AF-A0A924BLR5-F1
#
_cell.length_a   1.000
_cell.length_b   1.000
_cell.length_c   1.000
_cell.angle_alpha   90.00
_cell.angle_beta   90.00
_cell.angle_gamma   90.00
#
_symmetry.space_group_name_H-M   'P 1'
#
loop_
_entity.id
_entity.type
_entity.pdbx_description
1 polymer ?
#
loop_
_entity_poly.entity_id
_entity_poly.type
_entity_poly.pdbx_seq_one_letter_code
_entity_poly.pdbx_strand_id
1 'polypeptide(L)'
;MIAVQDDMIPLLNFGDKLYPDLYEPFLKLPDEATPEIPSAQTLRAYWSKHNEALTQHFKQMKPEEWFEKHTAVSAEEFIKEPYRNKLNIIIIRTSHLSYHIGQLALIKQLT
;
A
#
# COMPACT_ATOMS: atom_id res chain seq x y z
N MET A 1 4.54 -1.26 6.77
CA MET A 1 3.34 -1.79 6.06
C MET A 1 2.40 -0.70 5.57
N ILE A 2 1.81 0.12 6.46
CA ILE A 2 0.85 1.14 6.06
C ILE A 2 1.41 2.15 5.04
N ALA A 3 2.65 2.63 5.20
CA ALA A 3 3.24 3.62 4.28
C ALA A 3 3.36 3.12 2.82
N VAL A 4 3.77 1.85 2.62
CA VAL A 4 3.80 1.23 1.27
C VAL A 4 2.40 1.13 0.66
N GLN A 5 1.41 0.89 1.51
CA GLN A 5 0.02 0.72 1.10
C GLN A 5 -0.64 2.07 0.79
N ASP A 6 -0.25 3.13 1.51
CA ASP A 6 -0.69 4.51 1.28
C ASP A 6 -0.20 5.04 -0.07
N ASP A 7 1.00 4.62 -0.52
CA ASP A 7 1.49 4.86 -1.87
C ASP A 7 0.60 4.24 -2.96
N MET A 8 -0.25 3.25 -2.62
CA MET A 8 -1.17 2.66 -3.60
C MET A 8 -2.29 3.62 -4.00
N ILE A 9 -2.70 4.55 -3.14
CA ILE A 9 -3.81 5.47 -3.42
C ILE A 9 -3.53 6.31 -4.68
N PRO A 10 -2.42 7.09 -4.76
CA PRO A 10 -2.09 7.80 -5.99
C PRO A 10 -1.68 6.86 -7.13
N LEU A 11 -1.09 5.70 -6.81
CA LEU A 11 -0.68 4.74 -7.84
C LEU A 11 -1.86 4.15 -8.61
N LEU A 12 -2.98 3.90 -7.91
CA LEU A 12 -4.23 3.38 -8.45
C LEU A 12 -5.16 4.48 -8.98
N ASN A 13 -4.72 5.75 -8.91
CA ASN A 13 -5.50 6.93 -9.29
C ASN A 13 -6.74 7.16 -8.41
N PHE A 14 -6.63 6.94 -7.10
CA PHE A 14 -7.71 7.16 -6.12
C PHE A 14 -7.62 8.49 -5.37
N GLY A 15 -6.57 9.27 -5.64
CA GLY A 15 -6.32 10.57 -5.00
C GLY A 15 -4.98 10.61 -4.28
N ASP A 16 -4.86 11.50 -3.32
CA ASP A 16 -3.63 11.71 -2.55
C ASP A 16 -3.48 10.70 -1.41
N LYS A 17 -2.24 10.52 -0.96
CA LYS A 17 -1.89 9.72 0.23
C LYS A 17 -2.62 10.25 1.46
N LEU A 18 -3.07 9.36 2.35
CA LEU A 18 -3.75 9.75 3.60
C LEU A 18 -2.77 10.09 4.72
N TYR A 19 -1.59 9.48 4.71
CA TYR A 19 -0.56 9.59 5.74
C TYR A 19 0.84 9.76 5.14
N PRO A 20 1.07 10.83 4.35
CA PRO A 20 2.35 11.06 3.68
C PRO A 20 3.54 11.14 4.64
N ASP A 21 3.32 11.60 5.88
CA ASP A 21 4.36 11.71 6.92
C ASP A 21 4.93 10.37 7.37
N LEU A 22 4.25 9.25 7.07
CA LEU A 22 4.78 7.91 7.35
C LEU A 22 5.85 7.47 6.35
N TYR A 23 6.04 8.19 5.24
CA TYR A 23 7.01 7.84 4.20
C TYR A 23 8.44 7.84 4.73
N GLU A 24 8.88 8.94 5.32
CA GLU A 24 10.26 9.10 5.79
C GLU A 24 10.63 8.05 6.86
N PRO A 25 9.88 7.89 7.98
CA PRO A 25 10.26 6.98 9.05
C PRO A 25 10.08 5.49 8.72
N PHE A 26 9.17 5.12 7.82
CA PHE A 26 8.85 3.70 7.58
C PHE A 26 9.30 3.14 6.23
N LEU A 27 9.67 3.99 5.25
CA LEU A 27 10.16 3.53 3.93
C LEU A 27 11.60 3.93 3.64
N LYS A 28 12.01 5.14 4.03
CA LYS A 28 13.33 5.67 3.68
C LYS A 28 14.39 5.35 4.73
N LEU A 29 13.98 5.27 5.99
CA LEU A 29 14.85 4.96 7.11
C LEU A 29 14.67 3.50 7.56
N PRO A 30 15.75 2.83 8.02
CA PRO A 30 15.61 1.55 8.70
C PRO A 30 14.97 1.72 10.08
N ASP A 31 14.58 0.61 10.69
CA ASP A 31 14.03 0.61 12.04
C ASP A 31 15.03 1.22 13.06
N GLU A 32 14.50 1.81 14.13
CA GLU A 32 15.25 2.51 15.18
C GLU A 32 16.09 3.73 14.73
N ALA A 33 16.04 4.13 13.46
CA ALA A 33 16.81 5.27 12.94
C ALA A 33 16.24 6.65 13.33
N THR A 34 14.98 6.71 13.77
CA THR A 34 14.35 7.93 14.28
C THR A 34 13.69 7.65 15.64
N PRO A 35 13.90 8.53 16.64
CA PRO A 35 13.29 8.36 17.95
C PRO A 35 11.79 8.67 17.97
N GLU A 36 11.28 9.38 16.97
CA GLU A 36 9.90 9.85 16.92
C GLU A 36 9.11 9.11 15.83
N ILE A 37 8.38 8.08 16.26
CA ILE A 37 7.36 7.41 15.44
C ILE A 37 6.01 7.46 16.16
N PRO A 38 4.88 7.47 15.43
CA PRO A 38 3.57 7.40 16.06
C PRO A 38 3.42 6.14 16.92
N SER A 39 2.65 6.24 18.00
CA SER A 39 2.39 5.09 18.89
C SER A 39 1.76 3.91 18.12
N ALA A 40 1.93 2.69 18.63
CA ALA A 40 1.30 1.51 18.04
C ALA A 40 -0.25 1.62 17.99
N GLN A 41 -0.86 2.31 18.96
CA GLN A 41 -2.31 2.59 18.95
C GLN A 41 -2.68 3.53 17.79
N THR A 42 -1.91 4.59 17.59
CA THR A 42 -2.09 5.53 16.47
C THR A 42 -1.93 4.83 15.13
N LEU A 43 -0.88 4.02 14.97
CA LEU A 43 -0.61 3.28 13.73
C LEU A 43 -1.74 2.27 13.41
N ARG A 44 -2.32 1.61 14.42
CA ARG A 44 -3.50 0.74 14.23
C ARG A 44 -4.73 1.53 13.79
N ALA A 45 -4.96 2.72 14.34
CA ALA A 45 -6.06 3.58 13.91
C ALA A 45 -5.87 4.02 12.45
N TYR A 46 -4.66 4.43 12.07
CA TYR A 46 -4.33 4.78 10.69
C TYR A 46 -4.55 3.59 9.75
N TRP A 47 -4.10 2.40 10.15
CA TRP A 47 -4.28 1.16 9.38
C TRP A 47 -5.75 0.87 9.10
N SER A 48 -6.61 0.93 10.11
CA SER A 48 -8.05 0.68 9.94
C SER A 48 -8.69 1.68 8.99
N LYS A 49 -8.43 2.99 9.18
CA LYS A 49 -8.97 4.05 8.33
C LYS A 49 -8.46 3.97 6.89
N HIS A 50 -7.18 3.63 6.71
CA HIS A 50 -6.60 3.41 5.37
C HIS A 50 -7.28 2.25 4.63
N ASN A 51 -7.45 1.11 5.29
CA ASN A 51 -8.12 -0.05 4.68
C ASN A 51 -9.60 0.24 4.38
N GLU A 52 -10.28 1.02 5.22
CA GLU A 52 -11.65 1.47 4.94
C GLU A 52 -11.69 2.30 3.65
N ALA A 53 -10.80 3.29 3.50
CA ALA A 53 -10.72 4.12 2.30
C ALA A 53 -10.46 3.29 1.04
N LEU A 54 -9.44 2.40 1.06
CA LEU A 54 -9.18 1.49 -0.06
C LEU A 54 -10.39 0.60 -0.37
N THR A 55 -11.04 0.05 0.67
CA THR A 55 -12.23 -0.79 0.49
C THR A 55 -13.37 -0.03 -0.18
N GLN A 56 -13.59 1.24 0.18
CA GLN A 56 -14.60 2.09 -0.45
C GLN A 56 -14.30 2.29 -1.95
N HIS A 57 -13.06 2.59 -2.32
CA HIS A 57 -12.66 2.70 -3.72
C HIS A 57 -12.81 1.37 -4.47
N PHE A 58 -12.33 0.27 -3.91
CA PHE A 58 -12.41 -1.05 -4.54
C PHE A 58 -13.85 -1.49 -4.82
N LYS A 59 -14.79 -1.17 -3.92
CA LYS A 59 -16.23 -1.46 -4.10
C LYS A 59 -16.87 -0.67 -5.24
N GLN A 60 -16.31 0.47 -5.61
CA GLN A 60 -16.82 1.32 -6.69
C GLN A 60 -16.23 0.94 -8.05
N MET A 61 -15.14 0.16 -8.07
CA MET A 61 -14.48 -0.26 -9.30
C MET A 61 -15.28 -1.34 -10.03
N LYS A 62 -15.38 -1.18 -11.34
CA LYS A 62 -15.80 -2.22 -12.27
C LYS A 62 -14.66 -3.19 -12.56
N PRO A 63 -14.96 -4.45 -12.90
CA PRO A 63 -13.94 -5.44 -13.26
C PRO A 63 -12.94 -4.96 -14.32
N GLU A 64 -13.39 -4.23 -15.35
CA GLU A 64 -12.56 -3.80 -16.47
C GLU A 64 -11.55 -2.72 -16.05
N GLU A 65 -11.93 -1.85 -15.10
CA GLU A 65 -11.08 -0.75 -14.62
C GLU A 65 -9.83 -1.26 -13.91
N TRP A 66 -9.84 -2.49 -13.40
CA TRP A 66 -8.68 -3.15 -12.81
C TRP A 66 -7.61 -3.52 -13.83
N PHE A 67 -8.00 -3.70 -15.09
CA PHE A 67 -7.10 -3.99 -16.20
C PHE A 67 -6.58 -2.73 -16.88
N GLU A 68 -6.97 -1.54 -16.41
CA GLU A 68 -6.37 -0.28 -16.84
C GLU A 68 -4.97 -0.10 -16.24
N LYS A 69 -4.17 0.75 -16.91
CA LYS A 69 -2.84 1.13 -16.44
C LYS A 69 -2.89 1.83 -15.07
N HIS A 70 -1.86 1.62 -14.27
CA HIS A 70 -1.62 2.43 -13.06
C HIS A 70 -0.93 3.76 -13.42
N THR A 71 -0.81 4.69 -12.48
CA THR A 71 -0.27 6.04 -12.77
C THR A 71 1.24 6.04 -13.04
N ALA A 72 1.98 5.06 -12.52
CA ALA A 72 3.43 4.92 -12.75
C ALA A 72 3.83 4.25 -14.09
N VAL A 73 2.91 4.07 -15.04
CA VAL A 73 3.24 3.58 -16.40
C VAL A 73 2.62 4.49 -17.46
N SER A 74 3.40 4.81 -18.49
CA SER A 74 2.95 5.59 -19.64
C SER A 74 1.95 4.79 -20.50
N ALA A 75 1.20 5.49 -21.37
CA ALA A 75 0.28 4.81 -22.28
C ALA A 75 1.04 3.96 -23.31
N GLU A 76 2.16 4.48 -23.80
CA GLU A 76 3.02 3.85 -24.81
C GLU A 76 3.67 2.56 -24.28
N GLU A 77 4.13 2.55 -23.03
CA GLU A 77 4.65 1.34 -22.38
C GLU A 77 3.54 0.35 -22.09
N PHE A 78 2.37 0.81 -21.65
CA PHE A 78 1.26 -0.08 -21.30
C PHE A 78 0.73 -0.85 -22.52
N ILE A 79 0.77 -0.28 -23.73
CA ILE A 79 0.46 -1.00 -24.97
C ILE A 79 1.40 -2.20 -25.17
N LYS A 80 2.69 -2.07 -24.81
CA LYS A 80 3.69 -3.14 -24.94
C LYS A 80 3.61 -4.15 -23.80
N GLU A 81 3.23 -3.68 -22.61
CA GLU A 81 3.19 -4.45 -21.36
C GLU A 81 1.83 -4.31 -20.64
N PRO A 82 0.74 -4.85 -21.22
CA PRO A 82 -0.63 -4.65 -20.69
C PRO A 82 -0.87 -5.32 -19.33
N TYR A 83 0.05 -6.17 -18.87
CA TYR A 83 0.04 -6.72 -17.52
C TYR A 83 0.46 -5.70 -16.44
N ARG A 84 1.04 -4.54 -16.81
CA ARG A 84 1.38 -3.44 -15.88
C ARG A 84 0.13 -2.62 -15.51
N ASN A 85 -0.92 -3.31 -15.06
CA ASN A 85 -2.23 -2.75 -14.74
C ASN A 85 -2.44 -2.59 -13.22
N LYS A 86 -3.56 -1.97 -12.83
CA LYS A 86 -3.94 -1.76 -11.43
C LYS A 86 -4.06 -3.09 -10.65
N LEU A 87 -4.61 -4.15 -11.26
CA LEU A 87 -4.73 -5.46 -10.62
C LEU A 87 -3.36 -6.05 -10.26
N ASN A 88 -2.36 -5.88 -11.12
CA ASN A 88 -1.00 -6.33 -10.87
C ASN A 88 -0.39 -5.63 -9.64
N ILE A 89 -0.69 -4.35 -9.42
CA ILE A 89 -0.31 -3.65 -8.18
C ILE A 89 -0.93 -4.32 -6.96
N ILE A 90 -2.22 -4.67 -6.99
CA ILE A 90 -2.90 -5.36 -5.88
C ILE A 90 -2.21 -6.70 -5.58
N ILE A 91 -1.91 -7.51 -6.61
CA ILE A 91 -1.26 -8.81 -6.44
C ILE A 91 0.12 -8.63 -5.80
N ILE A 92 0.95 -7.72 -6.32
CA ILE A 92 2.30 -7.47 -5.79
C ILE A 92 2.23 -6.99 -4.34
N ARG A 93 1.32 -6.08 -4.02
CA ARG A 93 1.16 -5.52 -2.66
C ARG A 93 0.60 -6.54 -1.68
N THR A 94 -0.27 -7.43 -2.15
CA THR A 94 -0.76 -8.57 -1.35
C THR A 94 0.37 -9.52 -1.01
N SER A 95 1.23 -9.87 -1.98
CA SER A 95 2.40 -10.72 -1.73
C SER A 95 3.39 -10.08 -0.77
N HIS A 96 3.66 -8.78 -0.90
CA HIS A 96 4.47 -8.02 0.04
C HIS A 96 3.87 -8.03 1.46
N LEU A 97 2.55 -7.87 1.59
CA LEU A 97 1.86 -7.96 2.88
C LEU A 97 2.00 -9.36 3.49
N SER A 98 1.82 -10.42 2.71
CA SER A 98 2.01 -11.80 3.16
C SER A 98 3.43 -12.07 3.66
N TYR A 99 4.45 -11.52 3.00
CA TYR A 99 5.84 -11.62 3.47
C TYR A 99 6.01 -11.05 4.89
N HIS A 100 5.50 -9.84 5.14
CA HIS A 100 5.61 -9.21 6.46
C HIS A 100 4.67 -9.85 7.50
N ILE A 101 3.53 -10.41 7.10
CA ILE A 101 2.70 -11.24 8.00
C ILE A 101 3.52 -12.43 8.51
N GLY A 102 4.33 -13.06 7.66
CA GLY A 102 5.25 -14.13 8.07
C GLY A 102 6.24 -13.68 9.15
N GLN A 103 6.80 -12.47 9.03
CA GLN A 103 7.68 -11.90 10.07
C GLN A 103 6.92 -11.61 11.37
N LEU A 104 5.73 -11.00 11.27
CA LEU A 104 4.89 -10.70 12.45
C LEU A 104 4.47 -11.97 13.20
N ALA A 105 4.30 -13.09 12.51
CA ALA A 105 3.97 -14.37 13.13
C ALA A 105 5.07 -14.87 14.09
N LEU A 106 6.34 -14.48 13.88
CA LEU A 106 7.45 -14.83 14.76
C LEU A 106 7.37 -14.07 16.10
N ILE A 107 6.81 -12.85 16.10
CA ILE A 107 6.63 -12.05 17.32
C ILE A 107 5.57 -12.69 18.22
N LYS A 108 4.50 -13.23 17.63
CA LYS A 108 3.41 -13.90 18.37
C LYS A 108 3.86 -15.16 19.12
N GLN A 109 4.99 -15.76 18.74
CA GLN A 109 5.54 -16.93 19.43
C GLN A 109 6.43 -16.57 20.63
N LEU A 110 6.77 -15.28 20.80
CA LEU A 110 7.68 -14.80 21.84
C LEU A 110 6.95 -14.20 23.05
N THR A 111 5.61 -14.29 23.08
CA THR A 111 4.71 -13.85 24.16
C THR A 111 3.80 -14.97 24.61
#